data_AF-A0A965X6A2-F1
#
_entry.id   AF-A0A965X6A2-F1
#
_cell.length_a   1.000
_cell.length_b   1.000
_cell.length_c   1.000
_cell.angle_alpha   90.00
_cell.angle_beta   90.00
_cell.angle_gamma   90.00
#
_symmetry.space_group_name_H-M   'P 1'
#
loop_
_entity.id
_entity.type
_entity.pdbx_description
1 polymer ?
#
loop_
_entity_poly.entity_id
_entity_poly.type
_entity_poly.pdbx_seq_one_letter_code
_entity_poly.pdbx_strand_id
1 'polypeptide(L)' 'MAKFRVEKNKDFTVMSNHHLRNKELTLKAKGLQSLMLSLPESWDYTTKGLSKICKDGIDSICATIKELEAQGYI' A
#
# COMPACT_ATOMS: atom_id res chain seq x y z
N MET A 1 -21.29 -19.85 12.88
CA MET A 1 -20.16 -19.31 12.10
C MET A 1 -18.89 -19.46 12.90
N ALA A 2 -17.93 -20.25 12.44
CA ALA A 2 -16.63 -20.36 13.11
C ALA A 2 -15.82 -19.08 12.86
N LYS A 3 -15.45 -18.38 13.93
CA LYS A 3 -14.50 -17.25 13.84
C LYS A 3 -13.10 -17.84 13.78
N PHE A 4 -12.51 -17.90 12.59
CA PHE A 4 -11.09 -18.16 12.45
C PHE A 4 -10.34 -16.90 12.92
N ARG A 5 -9.74 -16.96 14.11
CA ARG A 5 -8.75 -15.97 14.55
C ARG A 5 -7.37 -16.52 14.19
N VAL A 6 -6.74 -15.91 13.19
CA VAL A 6 -5.30 -16.09 12.96
C VAL A 6 -4.58 -15.29 14.03
N GLU A 7 -3.79 -15.95 14.89
CA GLU A 7 -2.84 -15.26 15.76
C GLU A 7 -1.76 -14.60 14.90
N LYS A 8 -1.90 -13.29 14.65
CA LYS A 8 -0.89 -12.48 13.95
C LYS A 8 0.15 -12.00 14.96
N ASN A 9 1.09 -12.87 15.32
CA ASN A 9 2.17 -12.51 16.26
C ASN A 9 3.43 -12.00 15.53
N LYS A 10 3.49 -12.09 14.20
CA LYS A 10 4.64 -11.76 13.33
C LYS A 10 4.14 -11.35 11.94
N ASP A 11 4.94 -10.62 11.16
CA ASP A 11 4.69 -10.26 9.75
C ASP A 11 3.36 -9.53 9.48
N PHE A 12 3.05 -8.53 10.30
CA PHE A 12 1.88 -7.66 10.10
C PHE A 12 2.28 -6.19 10.05
N THR A 13 1.61 -5.43 9.20
CA THR A 13 1.74 -3.98 9.11
C THR A 13 0.65 -3.32 9.93
N VAL A 14 1.03 -2.46 10.88
CA VAL A 14 0.12 -1.55 11.58
C VAL A 14 0.14 -0.21 10.87
N MET A 15 -1.05 0.30 10.55
CA MET A 15 -1.21 1.54 9.79
C MET A 15 -2.33 2.39 10.38
N SER A 16 -2.20 3.71 10.29
CA SER A 16 -3.21 4.65 10.80
C SER A 16 -4.53 4.52 10.03
N ASN A 17 -5.66 4.54 10.73
CA ASN A 17 -6.98 4.56 10.08
C ASN A 17 -7.25 5.84 9.27
N HIS A 18 -6.44 6.89 9.43
CA HIS A 18 -6.62 8.16 8.73
C HIS A 18 -6.63 7.96 7.20
N HIS A 19 -5.62 7.27 6.65
CA HIS A 19 -5.53 7.04 5.19
C HIS A 19 -6.64 6.12 4.68
N LEU A 20 -6.98 5.06 5.42
CA LEU A 20 -8.08 4.15 5.08
C LEU A 20 -9.42 4.88 5.00
N ARG A 21 -9.62 5.90 5.85
CA ARG A 21 -10.85 6.70 5.92
C ARG A 21 -10.83 7.95 5.04
N ASN A 22 -9.69 8.32 4.45
CA ASN A 22 -9.62 9.42 3.51
C ASN A 22 -10.45 9.05 2.26
N LYS A 23 -11.46 9.88 1.94
CA LYS A 23 -12.39 9.70 0.82
C LYS A 23 -11.82 10.17 -0.52
N GLU A 24 -10.80 11.01 -0.47
CA GLU A 24 -10.08 11.51 -1.65
C GLU A 24 -9.11 10.47 -2.21
N LEU A 25 -8.75 9.45 -1.41
CA LEU A 25 -7.92 8.34 -1.87
C LEU A 25 -8.73 7.24 -2.54
N THR A 26 -8.26 6.81 -3.70
CA THR A 26 -8.70 5.59 -4.36
C THR A 26 -8.35 4.35 -3.53
N LEU A 27 -9.13 3.28 -3.71
CA LEU A 27 -8.78 1.98 -3.11
C LEU A 27 -7.42 1.47 -3.58
N LYS A 28 -7.02 1.83 -4.81
CA LYS A 28 -5.70 1.50 -5.35
C LYS A 28 -4.58 2.22 -4.59
N ALA A 29 -4.71 3.52 -4.32
CA ALA A 29 -3.75 4.27 -3.52
C ALA A 29 -3.63 3.73 -2.10
N LYS A 30 -4.75 3.42 -1.46
CA LYS A 30 -4.76 2.75 -0.13
C LYS A 30 -4.02 1.41 -0.19
N GLY A 31 -4.30 0.59 -1.21
CA GLY A 31 -3.63 -0.70 -1.39
C GLY A 31 -2.13 -0.57 -1.64
N LEU A 32 -1.71 0.38 -2.47
CA LEU A 32 -0.29 0.61 -2.76
C LEU A 32 0.46 1.10 -1.52
N GLN A 33 -0.09 2.06 -0.77
CA GLN A 33 0.50 2.50 0.49
C GLN A 33 0.61 1.35 1.50
N SER A 34 -0.42 0.49 1.56
CA SER A 34 -0.41 -0.68 2.43
C SER A 34 0.72 -1.64 2.09
N LEU A 35 0.94 -1.88 0.80
CA LEU A 35 2.02 -2.71 0.30
C LEU A 35 3.38 -2.09 0.61
N MET A 36 3.57 -0.80 0.32
CA MET A 36 4.83 -0.11 0.59
C MET A 36 5.22 -0.20 2.07
N LEU A 37 4.26 -0.02 2.99
CA LEU A 37 4.49 -0.13 4.44
C LEU A 37 4.77 -1.56 4.93
N SER A 38 4.51 -2.58 4.12
CA SER A 38 4.80 -3.97 4.47
C SER A 38 6.16 -4.45 3.96
N LEU A 39 6.87 -3.63 3.19
CA LEU A 39 8.15 -3.99 2.58
C LEU A 39 9.31 -3.55 3.48
N PRO A 40 10.46 -4.25 3.44
CA PRO A 40 11.66 -3.82 4.15
C PRO A 40 12.22 -2.53 3.54
N GLU A 41 12.99 -1.77 4.31
CA GLU A 41 13.66 -0.55 3.82
C GLU A 41 14.60 -0.81 2.65
N SER A 42 15.19 -2.00 2.58
CA SER A 42 16.09 -2.41 1.49
C SER A 42 15.37 -2.76 0.18
N TRP A 43 14.05 -2.63 0.13
CA TRP A 43 13.28 -2.95 -1.07
C TRP A 43 13.46 -1.88 -2.17
N ASP A 44 13.27 -2.28 -3.43
CA ASP A 44 13.25 -1.36 -4.57
C ASP A 44 11.88 -0.66 -4.67
N TYR A 45 11.79 0.54 -4.10
CA TYR A 45 10.59 1.38 -4.12
C TYR A 45 10.40 2.18 -5.42
N THR A 46 11.23 1.96 -6.44
CA THR A 46 10.98 2.57 -7.74
C THR A 46 9.67 2.04 -8.33
N THR A 47 9.06 2.79 -9.24
CA THR A 47 7.85 2.35 -9.98
C THR A 47 8.05 0.99 -10.66
N LYS A 48 9.25 0.73 -11.17
CA LYS A 48 9.65 -0.54 -11.79
C LYS A 48 9.83 -1.66 -10.76
N GLY A 49 10.35 -1.35 -9.57
CA GLY A 49 10.45 -2.31 -8.47
C GLY A 49 9.08 -2.76 -7.98
N LEU A 50 8.20 -1.79 -7.69
CA LEU A 50 6.83 -2.04 -7.26
C LEU A 50 6.01 -2.77 -8.34
N SER A 51 6.21 -2.47 -9.63
CA SER A 51 5.50 -3.17 -10.72
C SER A 51 5.85 -4.65 -10.84
N LYS A 52 6.94 -5.13 -10.23
CA LYS A 52 7.28 -6.56 -10.23
C LYS A 52 6.44 -7.38 -9.24
N ILE A 53 5.85 -6.72 -8.23
CA ILE A 53 5.07 -7.38 -7.17
C ILE A 53 3.59 -7.00 -7.20
N CYS A 54 3.21 -6.03 -8.04
CA CYS A 54 1.83 -5.69 -8.32
C CYS A 54 1.37 -6.31 -9.66
N LYS A 55 0.07 -6.59 -9.77
CA LYS A 55 -0.55 -6.90 -11.07
C LYS A 55 -0.75 -5.66 -11.94
N ASP A 56 -0.66 -4.48 -11.32
CA ASP A 56 -0.71 -3.19 -11.99
C ASP A 56 0.59 -2.91 -12.77
N GLY A 57 0.45 -2.35 -13.97
CA GLY A 57 1.58 -1.88 -14.76
C GLY A 57 2.24 -0.62 -14.20
N ILE A 58 3.42 -0.28 -14.74
CA ILE A 58 4.24 0.87 -14.31
C ILE A 58 3.44 2.17 -14.34
N ASP A 59 2.65 2.43 -15.38
CA ASP A 59 1.89 3.67 -15.52
C ASP A 59 0.80 3.80 -14.45
N SER A 60 0.12 2.68 -14.13
CA SER A 60 -0.89 2.62 -13.06
C SER A 60 -0.26 2.91 -11.70
N ILE A 61 0.91 2.32 -11.43
CA ILE A 61 1.66 2.57 -10.18
C ILE A 61 2.14 4.01 -10.12
N CYS A 62 2.69 4.55 -11.20
CA CYS A 62 3.15 5.93 -11.28
C CYS A 62 2.01 6.93 -11.00
N ALA A 63 0.83 6.72 -11.61
CA ALA A 63 -0.34 7.54 -11.34
C ALA A 63 -0.80 7.44 -9.87
N THR A 64 -0.74 6.24 -9.29
CA THR A 64 -1.10 5.99 -7.89
C THR A 64 -0.13 6.67 -6.91
N ILE A 65 1.18 6.67 -7.21
CA ILE A 65 2.18 7.39 -6.40
C ILE A 65 1.91 8.90 -6.44
N LYS A 66 1.63 9.47 -7.61
CA LYS A 66 1.27 10.89 -7.74
C LYS A 66 0.03 11.27 -6.94
N GLU A 67 -0.96 10.38 -6.87
CA GLU A 67 -2.14 10.57 -6.02
C GLU A 67 -1.77 10.62 -4.54
N LEU A 68 -0.88 9.72 -4.09
CA LEU A 68 -0.40 9.69 -2.70
C LEU A 68 0.43 10.94 -2.35
N GLU A 69 1.31 11.39 -3.24
CA GLU A 69 2.08 12.65 -3.10
C GLU A 69 1.13 13.85 -3.01
N ALA A 70 0.15 13.96 -3.91
CA ALA A 70 -0.82 15.06 -3.92
C ALA A 70 -1.67 15.13 -2.64
N GLN A 71 -1.86 14.00 -1.96
CA GLN A 71 -2.61 13.89 -0.72
C GLN A 71 -1.71 13.92 0.54
N GLY A 72 -0.39 14.08 0.38
CA GLY A 72 0.56 14.23 1.48
C GLY A 72 0.88 12.93 2.25
N TYR A 73 0.79 11.78 1.57
CA TYR A 73 1.10 10.47 2.15
C TYR A 73 2.51 9.96 1.85
N ILE A 74 3.16 10.55 0.86
CA ILE A 74 4.55 10.33 0.44
C ILE A 74 5.18 11.70 0.19
#